data_AF-A0A969BQR7-F1
#
_entry.id   AF-A0A969BQR7-F1
#
_cell.length_a   1.000
_cell.length_b   1.000
_cell.length_c   1.000
_cell.angle_alpha   90.00
_cell.angle_beta   90.00
_cell.angle_gamma   90.00
#
_symmetry.space_group_name_H-M   'P 1'
#
loop_
_entity.id
_entity.type
_entity.pdbx_description
1 polymer ?
#
loop_
_entity_poly.entity_id
_entity_poly.type
_entity_poly.pdbx_seq_one_letter_code
_entity_poly.pdbx_strand_id
1 'polypeptide(L)' 'MDHGLLHTEKILADRKTFYLDLKQNARGMVVKITEDVSGNRDTIMVPAEILGDFIAALSDIKATADEQG' A
#
# COMPACT_ATOMS: atom_id res chain seq x y z
N MET A 1 6.74 14.68 -15.99
CA MET A 1 7.90 14.70 -15.08
C MET A 1 7.43 14.08 -13.79
N ASP A 2 7.89 12.88 -13.48
CA ASP A 2 7.45 12.14 -12.29
C ASP A 2 8.11 12.78 -11.05
N HIS A 3 7.39 13.71 -10.42
CA HIS A 3 7.92 14.52 -9.30
C HIS A 3 7.89 13.72 -7.99
N GLY A 4 8.69 12.65 -7.94
CA GLY A 4 8.98 11.93 -6.71
C GLY A 4 8.37 10.54 -6.57
N LEU A 5 7.90 9.88 -7.64
CA LEU A 5 7.63 8.45 -7.56
C LEU A 5 8.95 7.68 -7.50
N LEU A 6 9.13 6.88 -6.46
CA LEU A 6 10.34 6.09 -6.21
C LEU A 6 10.15 4.61 -6.53
N HIS A 7 8.98 4.05 -6.20
CA HIS A 7 8.66 2.64 -6.43
C HIS A 7 7.15 2.46 -6.63
N THR A 8 6.76 1.45 -7.39
CA THR A 8 5.35 1.09 -7.57
C THR A 8 5.18 -0.42 -7.58
N GLU A 9 4.16 -0.90 -6.88
CA GLU A 9 3.70 -2.28 -6.92
C GLU A 9 2.23 -2.32 -7.29
N LYS A 10 1.83 -3.37 -8.01
CA LYS A 10 0.45 -3.61 -8.43
C LYS A 10 0.02 -5.01 -8.05
N ILE A 11 -1.10 -5.11 -7.33
CA ILE A 11 -1.69 -6.38 -6.93
C ILE A 11 -3.08 -6.49 -7.57
N LEU A 12 -3.32 -7.60 -8.26
CA LEU A 12 -4.63 -7.93 -8.85
C LEU A 12 -5.34 -8.95 -7.97
N ALA A 13 -6.58 -8.67 -7.58
CA ALA A 13 -7.41 -9.56 -6.77
C ALA A 13 -8.87 -9.52 -7.27
N ASP A 14 -9.27 -10.51 -8.06
CA ASP A 14 -10.58 -10.60 -8.71
C ASP A 14 -10.99 -9.30 -9.43
N ARG A 15 -12.00 -8.60 -8.89
CA ARG A 15 -12.52 -7.31 -9.40
C ARG A 15 -11.78 -6.08 -8.88
N LYS A 16 -10.81 -6.27 -7.99
CA LYS A 16 -10.08 -5.21 -7.29
C LYS A 16 -8.64 -5.16 -7.79
N THR A 17 -8.11 -3.95 -7.92
CA THR A 17 -6.69 -3.70 -8.16
C THR A 17 -6.15 -2.81 -7.06
N PHE A 18 -5.05 -3.21 -6.44
CA PHE A 18 -4.34 -2.38 -5.48
C PHE A 18 -3.06 -1.81 -6.12
N TYR A 19 -2.82 -0.52 -5.91
CA TYR A 19 -1.60 0.17 -6.31
C TYR A 19 -0.90 0.67 -5.05
N LEU A 20 0.37 0.33 -4.89
CA LEU A 20 1.21 0.77 -3.78
C LEU A 20 2.37 1.58 -4.35
N ASP A 21 2.30 2.90 -4.23
CA ASP A 21 3.31 3.81 -4.76
C ASP A 21 4.14 4.42 -3.63
N LEU A 22 5.44 4.16 -3.57
CA LEU A 22 6.35 4.92 -2.71
C LEU A 22 6.69 6.25 -3.39
N LYS A 23 6.41 7.36 -2.71
CA LYS A 23 6.66 8.71 -3.19
C LYS A 23 7.52 9.50 -2.21
N GLN A 24 8.32 10.42 -2.73
CA GLN A 24 9.12 11.36 -1.95
C GLN A 24 8.80 12.81 -2.35
N ASN A 25 8.58 13.65 -1.36
CA ASN A 25 8.46 15.10 -1.56
C ASN A 25 9.31 15.83 -0.50
N ALA A 26 9.22 17.17 -0.47
CA ALA A 26 9.97 18.00 0.48
C ALA A 26 9.70 17.70 1.97
N ARG A 27 8.62 16.99 2.31
CA ARG A 27 8.24 16.60 3.68
C ARG A 27 8.67 15.17 4.05
N GLY A 28 9.27 14.42 3.14
CA GLY A 28 9.71 13.04 3.36
C GLY A 28 9.09 12.04 2.40
N MET A 29 9.12 10.77 2.78
CA MET A 29 8.61 9.64 1.99
C MET A 29 7.27 9.13 2.51
N VAL A 30 6.36 8.79 1.59
CA VAL A 30 5.01 8.29 1.87
C VAL A 30 4.67 7.19 0.87
N VAL A 31 4.07 6.11 1.34
CA VAL A 31 3.45 5.09 0.49
C VAL A 31 1.98 5.43 0.30
N LYS A 32 1.58 5.65 -0.96
CA LYS A 32 0.18 5.82 -1.35
C LYS A 32 -0.38 4.45 -1.71
N ILE A 33 -1.34 3.96 -0.92
CA ILE A 33 -2.05 2.70 -1.20
C ILE A 33 -3.41 3.06 -1.77
N THR A 34 -3.70 2.61 -2.99
CA THR A 34 -4.98 2.84 -3.67
C THR A 34 -5.66 1.53 -3.97
N GLU A 35 -6.88 1.34 -3.49
CA GLU A 35 -7.81 0.32 -3.99
C GLU A 35 -8.57 0.89 -5.19
N ASP A 36 -8.70 0.12 -6.26
CA ASP A 36 -9.49 0.44 -7.45
C ASP A 36 -10.45 -0.72 -7.75
N VAL A 37 -11.74 -0.40 -7.77
CA VAL A 37 -12.82 -1.33 -8.07
C VAL A 37 -13.61 -0.80 -9.26
N SER A 38 -13.24 -1.24 -10.46
CA SER A 38 -13.86 -0.80 -11.72
C SER A 38 -13.94 0.73 -11.88
N GLY A 39 -12.89 1.44 -11.45
CA GLY A 39 -12.79 2.90 -11.53
C GLY A 39 -13.20 3.64 -10.25
N ASN A 40 -13.84 2.97 -9.29
CA ASN A 40 -14.06 3.55 -7.96
C ASN A 40 -12.79 3.40 -7.13
N ARG A 41 -12.20 4.52 -6.70
CA ARG A 41 -10.86 4.53 -6.09
C ARG A 41 -10.89 5.07 -4.66
N ASP A 42 -10.43 4.25 -3.74
CA ASP A 42 -10.20 4.60 -2.34
C ASP A 42 -8.70 4.63 -2.07
N THR A 43 -8.21 5.63 -1.33
CA THR A 43 -6.77 5.85 -1.15
C THR A 43 -6.44 6.22 0.29
N ILE A 44 -5.39 5.60 0.81
CA ILE A 44 -4.71 6.04 2.03
C ILE A 44 -3.25 6.39 1.75
N MET A 45 -2.66 7.19 2.65
CA MET A 45 -1.25 7.56 2.62
C MET A 45 -0.60 7.13 3.93
N VAL A 46 0.47 6.34 3.84
CA VAL A 46 1.21 5.80 4.98
C VAL A 46 2.60 6.42 4.99
N PRO A 47 2.99 7.20 6.03
CA PRO A 47 4.36 7.69 6.16
C PRO A 47 5.38 6.54 6.13
N ALA A 48 6.50 6.72 5.43
CA ALA A 48 7.51 5.68 5.33
C ALA A 48 8.10 5.28 6.70
N GLU A 49 8.11 6.22 7.65
CA GLU A 49 8.60 6.04 9.01
C GLU A 49 7.86 4.94 9.79
N ILE A 50 6.56 4.71 9.49
CA ILE A 50 5.73 3.72 10.18
C ILE A 50 5.53 2.43 9.39
N LEU A 51 6.21 2.26 8.24
CA LEU A 51 6.02 1.07 7.40
C LEU A 51 6.42 -0.21 8.11
N GLY A 52 7.44 -0.16 8.98
CA GLY A 52 7.84 -1.32 9.78
C GLY A 52 6.69 -1.85 10.63
N ASP A 53 6.04 -0.98 11.39
CA ASP A 53 4.90 -1.32 12.24
C ASP A 53 3.69 -1.78 11.41
N PHE A 54 3.44 -1.12 10.27
CA PHE A 54 2.36 -1.50 9.36
C PHE A 54 2.55 -2.91 8.78
N ILE A 55 3.79 -3.25 8.37
CA ILE A 55 4.15 -4.58 7.86
C ILE A 55 4.07 -5.64 8.96
N ALA A 56 4.52 -5.33 10.17
CA ALA A 56 4.41 -6.24 11.32
C ALA A 56 2.94 -6.58 11.61
N ALA A 57 2.06 -5.57 11.68
CA ALA A 57 0.64 -5.78 11.91
C ALA A 57 -0.02 -6.63 10.80
N LEU A 58 0.31 -6.39 9.53
CA LEU A 58 -0.19 -7.22 8.43
C LEU A 58 0.34 -8.66 8.50
N SER A 59 1.58 -8.86 8.95
CA SER A 59 2.17 -10.18 9.12
C SER A 59 1.48 -10.98 10.23
N ASP A 60 1.15 -10.34 11.35
CA ASP A 60 0.40 -10.95 12.45
C ASP A 60 -1.03 -11.35 12.03
N ILE A 61 -1.70 -10.46 11.28
CA ILE A 61 -3.02 -10.75 10.67
C ILE A 61 -2.92 -11.94 9.72
N LYS A 62 -1.88 -11.98 8.87
CA LYS A 62 -1.66 -13.10 7.94
C LYS A 62 -1.46 -14.41 8.67
N ALA A 63 -0.60 -14.45 9.70
CA ALA A 63 -0.36 -15.65 10.49
C ALA A 63 -1.67 -16.17 11.10
N THR A 64 -2.48 -15.28 11.67
CA THR A 64 -3.81 -15.63 12.21
C THR A 64 -4.74 -16.18 11.13
N ALA A 65 -4.74 -15.60 9.93
CA ALA A 65 -5.58 -16.06 8.83
C ALA A 65 -5.18 -17.47 8.33
N ASP A 66 -3.88 -17.75 8.27
CA ASP A 66 -3.36 -19.07 7.85
C ASP A 66 -3.70 -20.18 8.86
N GLU A 67 -3.81 -19.85 10.16
CA GLU A 67 -4.18 -20.82 11.21
C GLU A 67 -5.68 -21.19 11.21
N GLN A 68 -6.53 -20.37 10.61
CA GLN A 68 -7.98 -20.61 10.52
C GLN A 68 -8.40 -21.35 9.24
N GLY A 69 -7.45 -21.59 8.32
CA GLY A 69 -7.64 -22.35 7.08
C GLY A 69 -7.21 -23.80 7.21
#